data_AF-A0A6L8DLQ3-F1
#
_entry.id   AF-A0A6L8DLQ3-F1
#
_cell.length_a   1.000
_cell.length_b   1.000
_cell.length_c   1.000
_cell.angle_alpha   90.00
_cell.angle_beta   90.00
_cell.angle_gamma   90.00
#
_symmetry.space_group_name_H-M   'P 1'
#
loop_
_entity.id
_entity.type
_entity.pdbx_description
1 polymer ?
#
loop_
_entity_poly.entity_id
_entity_poly.type
_entity_poly.pdbx_seq_one_letter_code
_entity_poly.pdbx_strand_id
1 'polypeptide(L)'
;MELYIIRHAESENNARPQEERTDDPSLSALGYRQAEYLVNRIRHLRPTRIFVSPFLRTLETIAPYLRETGQSAEAWIDIHEQGGVQAGAGNAEYEGRPGMKRSEIERGFPGVRLGDEFDEGGWWKCRPWEDYDAAQVRAERVARRIHDEFGHTGECVVLVSHGAFMRFLVGVILATPGMGHDRIDWFANTSVTRFIITPTSTHLALMNCTRHLPETWITGADVHPVRTGEFVEEADERRRCAWTLKDPILAAYHDDEYGFPLSRDDDFFERLVLEINQAGLSWLTVLKKRKALREAFEGFDVDRVAAYGEEDRARLLGDAGIIRNRLKIDAAIHNARVIQQIRTEHGSFAAWLNGQTCTSLDEWVAVFRKTFRFMGPEIVGEFLMSTGYLPIRHDPECFLAAEGHRVG
;
A
#
# COMPACT_ATOMS: atom_id res chain seq x y z
N MET A 1 4.50 -9.24 -18.12
CA MET A 1 4.70 -9.19 -16.65
C MET A 1 4.08 -7.95 -16.06
N GLU A 2 3.91 -7.94 -14.74
CA GLU A 2 3.64 -6.74 -13.97
C GLU A 2 4.87 -6.36 -13.14
N LEU A 3 5.22 -5.07 -13.15
CA LEU A 3 6.35 -4.53 -12.41
C LEU A 3 5.86 -3.47 -11.42
N TYR A 4 6.17 -3.67 -10.15
CA TYR A 4 5.88 -2.72 -9.08
C TYR A 4 7.19 -2.20 -8.51
N ILE A 5 7.37 -0.89 -8.51
CA ILE A 5 8.52 -0.22 -7.91
C ILE A 5 8.04 0.58 -6.71
N ILE A 6 8.58 0.26 -5.54
CA ILE A 6 8.15 0.77 -4.25
C ILE A 6 9.30 1.54 -3.63
N ARG A 7 9.05 2.78 -3.24
CA ARG A 7 10.03 3.55 -2.45
C ARG A 7 10.00 3.06 -1.01
N HIS A 8 11.16 2.96 -0.36
CA HIS A 8 11.22 2.70 1.08
C HIS A 8 10.33 3.65 1.91
N ALA A 9 9.89 3.17 3.07
CA ALA A 9 9.18 3.96 4.07
C ALA A 9 10.07 5.08 4.64
N GLU A 10 9.51 6.01 5.41
CA GLU A 10 10.22 7.14 5.99
C GLU A 10 11.42 6.66 6.81
N SER A 11 12.62 7.09 6.41
CA SER A 11 13.84 6.88 7.19
C SER A 11 14.10 8.04 8.14
N GLU A 12 14.96 7.83 9.14
CA GLU A 12 15.45 8.92 9.99
C GLU A 12 16.04 10.07 9.17
N ASN A 13 16.70 9.79 8.04
CA ASN A 13 17.22 10.82 7.13
C ASN A 13 16.13 11.60 6.37
N ASN A 14 14.92 11.04 6.22
CA ASN A 14 13.78 11.76 5.68
C ASN A 14 13.11 12.65 6.73
N ALA A 15 13.07 12.17 7.98
CA ALA A 15 12.43 12.88 9.09
C ALA A 15 13.30 14.02 9.66
N ARG A 16 14.62 14.00 9.42
CA ARG A 16 15.58 14.92 10.02
C ARG A 16 16.20 15.90 9.02
N PRO A 17 16.71 17.05 9.50
CA PRO A 17 17.50 17.98 8.69
C PRO A 17 18.69 17.31 8.02
N GLN A 18 19.17 17.91 6.93
CA GLN A 18 20.26 17.34 6.14
C GLN A 18 21.49 17.10 7.02
N GLU A 19 21.83 18.03 7.90
CA GLU A 19 23.01 18.02 8.77
C GLU A 19 23.04 16.84 9.77
N GLU A 20 21.89 16.24 10.05
CA GLU A 20 21.74 15.12 10.99
C GLU A 20 21.71 13.76 10.29
N ARG A 21 21.85 13.73 8.96
CA ARG A 21 21.75 12.49 8.20
C ARG A 21 22.94 11.56 8.44
N THR A 22 22.64 10.27 8.56
CA THR A 22 23.62 9.19 8.70
C THR A 22 23.73 8.37 7.41
N ASP A 23 24.68 7.44 7.36
CA ASP A 23 25.05 6.70 6.16
C ASP A 23 24.06 5.61 5.74
N ASP A 24 23.58 4.81 6.68
CA ASP A 24 22.54 3.80 6.45
C ASP A 24 21.45 3.89 7.53
N PRO A 25 20.59 4.93 7.48
CA PRO A 25 19.59 5.18 8.51
C PRO A 25 18.54 4.06 8.58
N SER A 26 18.10 3.78 9.80
CA SER A 26 16.88 3.02 10.06
C SER A 26 15.63 3.77 9.60
N LEU A 27 14.50 3.07 9.55
CA LEU A 27 13.17 3.69 9.50
C LEU A 27 12.87 4.53 10.74
N SER A 28 12.11 5.60 10.54
CA SER A 28 11.53 6.37 11.65
C SER A 28 10.37 5.62 12.31
N ALA A 29 9.88 6.11 13.45
CA ALA A 29 8.66 5.59 14.07
C ALA A 29 7.43 5.65 13.14
N LEU A 30 7.34 6.65 12.26
CA LEU A 30 6.31 6.71 11.23
C LEU A 30 6.62 5.73 10.08
N GLY A 31 7.89 5.62 9.69
CA GLY A 31 8.36 4.67 8.68
C GLY A 31 8.00 3.23 8.99
N TYR A 32 8.19 2.76 10.23
CA TYR A 32 7.75 1.42 10.61
C TYR A 32 6.23 1.25 10.46
N ARG A 33 5.43 2.25 10.81
CA ARG A 33 3.96 2.19 10.60
C ARG A 33 3.59 2.17 9.12
N GLN A 34 4.26 2.96 8.29
CA GLN A 34 4.10 2.92 6.84
C GLN A 34 4.44 1.53 6.27
N ALA A 35 5.53 0.90 6.73
CA ALA A 35 5.94 -0.43 6.30
C ALA A 35 4.91 -1.52 6.67
N GLU A 36 4.33 -1.46 7.88
CA GLU A 36 3.24 -2.36 8.30
C GLU A 36 1.98 -2.16 7.43
N TYR A 37 1.65 -0.92 7.05
CA TYR A 37 0.53 -0.64 6.14
C TYR A 37 0.76 -1.12 4.71
N LEU A 38 2.02 -1.04 4.25
CA LEU A 38 2.42 -1.51 2.93
C LEU A 38 2.16 -3.02 2.76
N VAL A 39 2.20 -3.81 3.84
CA VAL A 39 1.94 -5.26 3.79
C VAL A 39 0.63 -5.58 3.09
N ASN A 40 -0.44 -4.88 3.44
CA ASN A 40 -1.75 -5.08 2.84
C ASN A 40 -1.72 -4.74 1.35
N ARG A 41 -1.08 -3.62 0.99
CA ARG A 41 -0.97 -3.21 -0.41
C ARG A 41 -0.20 -4.24 -1.26
N ILE A 42 0.85 -4.85 -0.73
CA ILE A 42 1.66 -5.84 -1.46
C ILE A 42 1.00 -7.22 -1.47
N ARG A 43 0.34 -7.64 -0.39
CA ARG A 43 -0.23 -9.00 -0.26
C ARG A 43 -1.20 -9.34 -1.38
N HIS A 44 -1.98 -8.38 -1.85
CA HIS A 44 -2.91 -8.59 -2.97
C HIS A 44 -2.21 -8.82 -4.31
N LEU A 45 -0.99 -8.29 -4.48
CA LEU A 45 -0.22 -8.45 -5.71
C LEU A 45 0.26 -9.89 -5.91
N ARG A 46 0.34 -10.68 -4.82
CA ARG A 46 0.92 -12.03 -4.79
C ARG A 46 2.23 -12.11 -5.58
N PRO A 47 3.27 -11.33 -5.21
CA PRO A 47 4.50 -11.22 -5.98
C PRO A 47 5.15 -12.58 -6.18
N THR A 48 5.51 -12.88 -7.42
CA THR A 48 6.29 -14.08 -7.76
C THR A 48 7.79 -13.84 -7.62
N ARG A 49 8.22 -12.58 -7.74
CA ARG A 49 9.58 -12.12 -7.47
C ARG A 49 9.57 -10.86 -6.61
N ILE A 50 10.46 -10.81 -5.63
CA ILE A 50 10.66 -9.65 -4.77
C ILE A 50 12.15 -9.36 -4.75
N PHE A 51 12.53 -8.18 -5.21
CA PHE A 51 13.87 -7.65 -5.16
C PHE A 51 13.92 -6.48 -4.19
N VAL A 52 14.92 -6.45 -3.32
CA VAL A 52 15.07 -5.41 -2.31
C VAL A 52 16.49 -4.85 -2.35
N SER A 53 16.60 -3.52 -2.26
CA SER A 53 17.90 -2.89 -2.09
C SER A 53 18.51 -3.28 -0.74
N PRO A 54 19.84 -3.48 -0.65
CA PRO A 54 20.50 -3.91 0.58
C PRO A 54 20.70 -2.82 1.64
N PHE A 55 20.15 -1.62 1.44
CA PHE A 55 20.09 -0.58 2.48
C PHE A 55 19.17 -1.02 3.64
N LEU A 56 19.50 -0.61 4.87
CA LEU A 56 18.74 -0.96 6.08
C LEU A 56 17.26 -0.57 5.93
N ARG A 57 16.98 0.69 5.60
CA ARG A 57 15.60 1.20 5.42
C ARG A 57 14.76 0.42 4.41
N THR A 58 15.34 -0.11 3.33
CA THR A 58 14.61 -0.91 2.34
C THR A 58 14.34 -2.33 2.85
N LEU A 59 15.32 -2.92 3.55
CA LEU A 59 15.16 -4.20 4.23
C LEU A 59 14.08 -4.13 5.31
N GLU A 60 14.09 -3.08 6.13
CA GLU A 60 13.06 -2.82 7.14
C GLU A 60 11.68 -2.54 6.54
N THR A 61 11.61 -1.88 5.39
CA THR A 61 10.34 -1.63 4.69
C THR A 61 9.66 -2.92 4.25
N ILE A 62 10.41 -3.90 3.74
CA ILE A 62 9.82 -5.17 3.25
C ILE A 62 9.72 -6.24 4.35
N ALA A 63 10.42 -6.08 5.47
CA ALA A 63 10.50 -7.09 6.53
C ALA A 63 9.13 -7.52 7.10
N PRO A 64 8.16 -6.62 7.40
CA PRO A 64 6.82 -7.01 7.84
C PRO A 64 6.14 -7.96 6.86
N TYR A 65 6.22 -7.64 5.56
CA TYR A 65 5.64 -8.45 4.50
C TYR A 65 6.23 -9.87 4.46
N LEU A 66 7.57 -9.99 4.51
CA LEU A 66 8.25 -11.29 4.46
C LEU A 66 7.93 -12.13 5.71
N ARG A 67 7.88 -11.52 6.89
CA ARG A 67 7.51 -12.20 8.13
C ARG A 67 6.09 -12.74 8.10
N GLU A 68 5.14 -11.94 7.65
CA GLU A 68 3.72 -12.33 7.65
C GLU A 68 3.37 -13.34 6.55
N THR A 69 4.03 -13.28 5.40
CA THR A 69 3.71 -14.15 4.26
C THR A 69 4.58 -15.41 4.19
N GLY A 70 5.73 -15.42 4.88
CA GLY A 70 6.75 -16.46 4.72
C GLY A 70 7.43 -16.45 3.35
N GLN A 71 7.14 -15.45 2.50
CA GLN A 71 7.85 -15.27 1.24
C GLN A 71 9.27 -14.77 1.48
N SER A 72 10.06 -14.91 0.43
CA SER A 72 11.47 -14.53 0.40
C SER A 72 11.73 -13.43 -0.61
N ALA A 73 12.58 -12.47 -0.27
CA ALA A 73 13.12 -11.48 -1.20
C ALA A 73 14.56 -11.81 -1.60
N GLU A 74 15.01 -11.30 -2.73
CA GLU A 74 16.40 -11.32 -3.17
C GLU A 74 17.00 -9.92 -3.02
N ALA A 75 18.11 -9.82 -2.29
CA ALA A 75 18.84 -8.56 -2.22
C ALA A 75 19.54 -8.31 -3.56
N TRP A 76 19.30 -7.14 -4.16
CA TRP A 76 19.90 -6.78 -5.43
C TRP A 76 20.67 -5.47 -5.29
N ILE A 77 21.99 -5.53 -5.40
CA ILE A 77 22.86 -4.36 -5.19
C ILE A 77 22.54 -3.23 -6.17
N ASP A 78 22.24 -3.51 -7.44
CA ASP A 78 22.09 -2.47 -8.48
C ASP A 78 20.83 -1.60 -8.32
N ILE A 79 19.94 -1.87 -7.36
CA ILE A 79 18.76 -1.03 -7.07
C ILE A 79 18.96 -0.14 -5.83
N HIS A 80 20.21 0.18 -5.50
CA HIS A 80 20.62 1.09 -4.43
C HIS A 80 20.33 2.57 -4.75
N GLU A 81 20.27 3.41 -3.71
CA GLU A 81 20.09 4.87 -3.83
C GLU A 81 21.24 5.51 -4.60
N GLN A 82 20.95 6.53 -5.41
CA GLN A 82 21.99 7.27 -6.12
C GLN A 82 23.03 7.81 -5.12
N GLY A 83 24.31 7.63 -5.46
CA GLY A 83 25.44 8.04 -4.63
C GLY A 83 25.97 6.95 -3.69
N GLY A 84 25.18 5.91 -3.42
CA GLY A 84 25.58 4.78 -2.58
C GLY A 84 25.60 5.08 -1.09
N VAL A 85 26.42 4.35 -0.32
CA VAL A 85 26.50 4.48 1.15
C VAL A 85 27.62 5.47 1.49
N GLN A 86 27.29 6.57 2.16
CA GLN A 86 28.24 7.66 2.44
C GLN A 86 28.07 8.26 3.84
N ALA A 87 29.16 8.74 4.43
CA ALA A 87 29.10 9.46 5.70
C ALA A 87 28.62 10.91 5.53
N GLY A 88 27.77 11.36 6.44
CA GLY A 88 27.34 12.76 6.53
C GLY A 88 26.45 13.21 5.37
N ALA A 89 26.27 14.53 5.27
CA ALA A 89 25.32 15.12 4.34
C ALA A 89 25.90 16.29 3.56
N GLY A 90 25.94 16.15 2.23
CA GLY A 90 26.36 17.21 1.31
C GLY A 90 27.59 16.85 0.48
N ASN A 91 27.80 17.65 -0.57
CA ASN A 91 28.76 17.39 -1.67
C ASN A 91 30.21 17.80 -1.37
N ALA A 92 30.57 18.19 -0.13
CA ALA A 92 31.87 18.82 0.08
C ALA A 92 33.03 17.82 0.15
N GLU A 93 32.87 16.64 0.76
CA GLU A 93 33.86 15.55 0.71
C GLU A 93 33.13 14.20 0.84
N TYR A 94 33.01 13.44 -0.25
CA TYR A 94 32.43 12.10 -0.22
C TYR A 94 33.32 11.16 0.62
N GLU A 95 32.76 10.58 1.69
CA GLU A 95 33.38 9.49 2.42
C GLU A 95 32.52 8.22 2.31
N GLY A 96 32.89 7.31 1.40
CA GLY A 96 32.19 6.05 1.18
C GLY A 96 32.23 5.14 2.41
N ARG A 97 31.10 4.50 2.71
CA ARG A 97 30.94 3.55 3.83
C ARG A 97 30.69 2.14 3.29
N PRO A 98 30.99 1.07 4.05
CA PRO A 98 30.93 -0.28 3.51
C PRO A 98 29.51 -0.79 3.23
N GLY A 99 28.48 -0.20 3.86
CA GLY A 99 27.13 -0.77 3.92
C GLY A 99 27.07 -1.99 4.84
N MET A 100 25.87 -2.56 4.99
CA MET A 100 25.66 -3.75 5.83
C MET A 100 26.44 -4.96 5.34
N LYS A 101 26.98 -5.74 6.28
CA LYS A 101 27.65 -7.03 6.05
C LYS A 101 26.66 -8.14 5.77
N ARG A 102 27.12 -9.21 5.12
CA ARG A 102 26.35 -10.45 4.95
C ARG A 102 25.75 -10.93 6.28
N SER A 103 26.60 -11.14 7.30
CA SER A 103 26.16 -11.64 8.61
C SER A 103 25.12 -10.75 9.30
N GLU A 104 25.16 -9.43 9.06
CA GLU A 104 24.19 -8.48 9.60
C GLU A 104 22.83 -8.61 8.92
N ILE A 105 22.82 -8.73 7.58
CA ILE A 105 21.58 -8.90 6.81
C ILE A 105 20.95 -10.27 7.09
N GLU A 106 21.73 -11.35 7.07
CA GLU A 106 21.22 -12.72 7.32
C GLU A 106 20.61 -12.85 8.72
N ARG A 107 21.22 -12.21 9.72
CA ARG A 107 20.72 -12.20 11.10
C ARG A 107 19.49 -11.30 11.27
N GLY A 108 19.49 -10.11 10.66
CA GLY A 108 18.40 -9.14 10.82
C GLY A 108 17.17 -9.43 9.96
N PHE A 109 17.38 -10.06 8.80
CA PHE A 109 16.38 -10.21 7.74
C PHE A 109 16.42 -11.63 7.14
N PRO A 110 16.07 -12.69 7.90
CA PRO A 110 16.21 -14.08 7.47
C PRO A 110 15.37 -14.45 6.23
N GLY A 111 14.37 -13.65 5.86
CA GLY A 111 13.60 -13.80 4.62
C GLY A 111 14.30 -13.24 3.38
N VAL A 112 15.49 -12.66 3.49
CA VAL A 112 16.23 -12.05 2.39
C VAL A 112 17.39 -12.97 1.97
N ARG A 113 17.38 -13.39 0.70
CA ARG A 113 18.48 -14.14 0.08
C ARG A 113 19.53 -13.18 -0.46
N LEU A 114 20.79 -13.57 -0.30
CA LEU A 114 21.96 -12.79 -0.72
C LEU A 114 22.75 -13.57 -1.77
N GLY A 115 23.12 -12.91 -2.87
CA GLY A 115 24.04 -13.45 -3.88
C GLY A 115 25.49 -13.50 -3.39
N ASP A 116 26.39 -14.06 -4.19
CA ASP A 116 27.81 -14.26 -3.85
C ASP A 116 28.58 -12.94 -3.66
N GLU A 117 28.06 -11.83 -4.19
CA GLU A 117 28.67 -10.51 -4.10
C GLU A 117 28.64 -9.90 -2.69
N PHE A 118 27.80 -10.44 -1.79
CA PHE A 118 27.68 -10.05 -0.39
C PHE A 118 28.72 -10.77 0.48
N ASP A 119 29.50 -10.00 1.24
CA ASP A 119 30.51 -10.52 2.15
C ASP A 119 30.61 -9.66 3.44
N GLU A 120 31.59 -9.97 4.29
CA GLU A 120 31.82 -9.27 5.56
C GLU A 120 32.49 -7.89 5.39
N GLY A 121 32.88 -7.52 4.17
CA GLY A 121 33.35 -6.19 3.82
C GLY A 121 32.22 -5.18 3.56
N GLY A 122 30.96 -5.63 3.64
CA GLY A 122 29.77 -4.84 3.34
C GLY A 122 29.42 -4.87 1.85
N TRP A 123 28.14 -4.66 1.53
CA TRP A 123 27.67 -4.75 0.14
C TRP A 123 28.15 -3.59 -0.75
N TRP A 124 28.40 -2.40 -0.19
CA TRP A 124 28.86 -1.23 -0.95
C TRP A 124 30.39 -1.17 -1.08
N LYS A 125 31.13 -1.72 -0.12
CA LYS A 125 32.61 -1.81 -0.14
C LYS A 125 33.30 -0.45 -0.30
N CYS A 126 32.71 0.62 0.24
CA CYS A 126 33.21 1.99 0.13
C CYS A 126 33.53 2.41 -1.32
N ARG A 127 32.72 1.97 -2.28
CA ARG A 127 32.85 2.38 -3.69
C ARG A 127 32.82 3.92 -3.80
N PRO A 128 33.42 4.50 -4.86
CA PRO A 128 33.34 5.94 -5.10
C PRO A 128 31.90 6.44 -5.21
N TRP A 129 31.73 7.75 -5.04
CA TRP A 129 30.46 8.43 -5.31
C TRP A 129 29.97 8.09 -6.71
N GLU A 130 28.71 7.71 -6.79
CA GLU A 130 28.03 7.51 -8.06
C GLU A 130 27.40 8.84 -8.51
N ASP A 131 27.88 9.40 -9.62
CA ASP A 131 27.24 10.55 -10.25
C ASP A 131 25.98 10.18 -11.04
N TYR A 132 25.31 11.19 -11.62
CA TYR A 132 24.05 10.99 -12.34
C TYR A 132 24.23 10.22 -13.65
N ASP A 133 25.37 10.36 -14.33
CA ASP A 133 25.64 9.62 -15.57
C ASP A 133 25.84 8.12 -15.26
N ALA A 134 26.58 7.81 -14.19
CA ALA A 134 26.74 6.44 -13.70
C ALA A 134 25.40 5.84 -13.24
N ALA A 135 24.58 6.62 -12.52
CA ALA A 135 23.24 6.19 -12.10
C ALA A 135 22.32 5.91 -13.30
N GLN A 136 22.38 6.74 -14.34
CA GLN A 136 21.64 6.53 -15.60
C GLN A 136 22.05 5.22 -16.29
N VAL A 137 23.36 4.97 -16.44
CA VAL A 137 23.88 3.72 -17.03
C VAL A 137 23.46 2.50 -16.20
N ARG A 138 23.44 2.63 -14.86
CA ARG A 138 22.94 1.57 -13.97
C ARG A 138 21.43 1.35 -14.15
N ALA A 139 20.63 2.41 -14.25
CA ALA A 139 19.20 2.31 -14.50
C ALA A 139 18.90 1.58 -15.82
N GLU A 140 19.65 1.86 -16.89
CA GLU A 140 19.57 1.13 -18.16
C GLU A 140 19.90 -0.35 -18.03
N ARG A 141 20.95 -0.70 -17.27
CA ARG A 141 21.30 -2.10 -16.99
C ARG A 141 20.20 -2.81 -16.19
N VAL A 142 19.66 -2.17 -15.16
CA VAL A 142 18.58 -2.72 -14.33
C VAL A 142 17.31 -2.93 -15.16
N ALA A 143 16.89 -1.92 -15.92
CA ALA A 143 15.71 -2.01 -16.78
C ALA A 143 15.86 -3.11 -17.84
N ARG A 144 17.04 -3.23 -18.46
CA ARG A 144 17.34 -4.30 -19.42
C ARG A 144 17.24 -5.68 -18.77
N ARG A 145 17.85 -5.90 -17.60
CA ARG A 145 17.73 -7.18 -16.88
C ARG A 145 16.28 -7.53 -16.58
N ILE A 146 15.51 -6.56 -16.08
CA ILE A 146 14.08 -6.75 -15.79
C ILE A 146 13.32 -7.17 -17.05
N HIS A 147 13.56 -6.48 -18.18
CA HIS A 147 12.91 -6.81 -19.44
C HIS A 147 13.32 -8.20 -19.96
N ASP A 148 14.61 -8.50 -19.98
CA ASP A 148 15.14 -9.74 -20.52
C ASP A 148 14.72 -10.97 -19.69
N GLU A 149 14.74 -10.86 -18.36
CA GLU A 149 14.37 -11.98 -17.47
C GLU A 149 12.85 -12.15 -17.34
N PHE A 150 12.11 -11.05 -17.24
CA PHE A 150 10.70 -11.09 -16.82
C PHE A 150 9.74 -10.52 -17.86
N GLY A 151 10.18 -9.68 -18.80
CA GLY A 151 9.33 -8.93 -19.74
C GLY A 151 8.35 -9.80 -20.54
N HIS A 152 8.75 -11.02 -20.87
CA HIS A 152 7.95 -11.99 -21.63
C HIS A 152 7.17 -12.98 -20.76
N THR A 153 7.23 -12.83 -19.44
CA THR A 153 6.59 -13.73 -18.48
C THR A 153 5.26 -13.17 -17.97
N GLY A 154 4.48 -14.01 -17.28
CA GLY A 154 3.33 -13.59 -16.48
C GLY A 154 3.68 -13.25 -15.02
N GLU A 155 4.96 -13.06 -14.70
CA GLU A 155 5.39 -12.80 -13.32
C GLU A 155 4.91 -11.43 -12.80
N CYS A 156 4.68 -11.37 -11.50
CA CYS A 156 4.48 -10.13 -10.74
C CYS A 156 5.76 -9.84 -9.97
N VAL A 157 6.51 -8.85 -10.44
CA VAL A 157 7.82 -8.46 -9.92
C VAL A 157 7.69 -7.22 -9.05
N VAL A 158 8.13 -7.30 -7.80
CA VAL A 158 8.20 -6.17 -6.87
C VAL A 158 9.66 -5.77 -6.63
N LEU A 159 9.95 -4.48 -6.74
CA LEU A 159 11.23 -3.84 -6.44
C LEU A 159 11.03 -2.87 -5.28
N VAL A 160 11.82 -3.01 -4.22
CA VAL A 160 11.86 -2.06 -3.10
C VAL A 160 13.17 -1.28 -3.16
N SER A 161 13.08 0.00 -3.50
CA SER A 161 14.22 0.86 -3.85
C SER A 161 14.06 2.29 -3.29
N HIS A 162 14.70 3.27 -3.90
CA HIS A 162 14.94 4.60 -3.34
C HIS A 162 14.55 5.73 -4.28
N GLY A 163 14.26 6.90 -3.69
CA GLY A 163 13.60 7.99 -4.40
C GLY A 163 14.42 8.54 -5.56
N ALA A 164 15.72 8.79 -5.38
CA ALA A 164 16.52 9.38 -6.46
C ALA A 164 16.76 8.35 -7.57
N PHE A 165 17.19 7.13 -7.24
CA PHE A 165 17.41 6.10 -8.25
C PHE A 165 16.14 5.72 -9.03
N MET A 166 14.97 5.69 -8.37
CA MET A 166 13.70 5.43 -9.04
C MET A 166 13.40 6.44 -10.16
N ARG A 167 13.83 7.70 -10.05
CA ARG A 167 13.64 8.72 -11.10
C ARG A 167 14.35 8.32 -12.39
N PHE A 168 15.58 7.82 -12.29
CA PHE A 168 16.33 7.29 -13.45
C PHE A 168 15.65 6.03 -14.00
N LEU A 169 15.34 5.06 -13.12
CA LEU A 169 14.78 3.78 -13.54
C LEU A 169 13.42 3.92 -14.24
N VAL A 170 12.51 4.74 -13.70
CA VAL A 170 11.21 5.00 -14.32
C VAL A 170 11.36 5.67 -15.68
N GLY A 171 12.24 6.66 -15.81
CA GLY A 171 12.48 7.34 -17.09
C GLY A 171 12.99 6.38 -18.17
N VAL A 172 13.92 5.50 -17.80
CA VAL A 172 14.43 4.45 -18.70
C VAL A 172 13.33 3.46 -19.09
N ILE A 173 12.53 2.97 -18.15
CA ILE A 173 11.47 2.00 -18.42
C ILE A 173 10.38 2.57 -19.35
N LEU A 174 10.04 3.84 -19.17
CA LEU A 174 9.13 4.56 -20.06
C LEU A 174 9.71 4.80 -21.47
N ALA A 175 11.02 4.59 -21.64
CA ALA A 175 11.75 4.75 -22.91
C ALA A 175 11.45 6.08 -23.62
N THR A 176 11.16 7.14 -22.86
CA THR A 176 10.75 8.43 -23.42
C THR A 176 11.98 9.23 -23.84
N PRO A 177 12.18 9.53 -25.13
CA PRO A 177 13.37 10.26 -25.59
C PRO A 177 13.50 11.62 -24.90
N GLY A 178 14.65 11.88 -24.28
CA GLY A 178 14.92 13.14 -23.57
C GLY A 178 14.22 13.30 -22.22
N MET A 179 13.56 12.26 -21.70
CA MET A 179 13.06 12.23 -20.33
C MET A 179 14.20 11.82 -19.38
N GLY A 180 14.94 12.81 -18.88
CA GLY A 180 15.91 12.62 -17.81
C GLY A 180 15.26 12.50 -16.44
N HIS A 181 16.05 12.10 -15.44
CA HIS A 181 15.61 12.02 -14.05
C HIS A 181 15.03 13.35 -13.54
N ASP A 182 15.49 14.47 -14.08
CA ASP A 182 15.07 15.85 -13.79
C ASP A 182 13.60 16.12 -14.13
N ARG A 183 13.00 15.35 -15.03
CA ARG A 183 11.60 15.49 -15.45
C ARG A 183 10.63 14.58 -14.70
N ILE A 184 11.14 13.71 -13.86
CA ILE A 184 10.34 12.85 -12.99
C ILE A 184 10.40 13.43 -11.60
N ASP A 185 9.22 13.79 -11.08
CA ASP A 185 9.04 14.26 -9.71
C ASP A 185 9.49 13.20 -8.71
N TRP A 186 9.75 13.65 -7.49
CA TRP A 186 10.17 12.75 -6.44
C TRP A 186 9.03 11.88 -5.92
N PHE A 187 9.41 10.67 -5.53
CA PHE A 187 8.50 9.67 -5.03
C PHE A 187 8.24 9.89 -3.54
N ALA A 188 7.00 9.77 -3.08
CA ALA A 188 6.68 9.75 -1.67
C ALA A 188 7.17 8.45 -1.02
N ASN A 189 7.50 8.48 0.27
CA ASN A 189 7.85 7.27 1.01
C ASN A 189 6.70 6.25 0.93
N THR A 190 7.04 4.98 0.76
CA THR A 190 6.06 3.88 0.57
C THR A 190 5.19 3.99 -0.68
N SER A 191 5.40 4.97 -1.56
CA SER A 191 4.65 5.08 -2.81
C SER A 191 4.86 3.86 -3.71
N VAL A 192 3.83 3.49 -4.46
CA VAL A 192 3.86 2.38 -5.41
C VAL A 192 3.70 2.91 -6.84
N THR A 193 4.65 2.55 -7.70
CA THR A 193 4.59 2.78 -9.14
C THR A 193 4.43 1.44 -9.85
N ARG A 194 3.44 1.29 -10.74
CA ARG A 194 3.12 0.03 -11.45
C ARG A 194 3.30 0.20 -12.95
N PHE A 195 3.97 -0.76 -13.56
CA PHE A 195 4.02 -0.94 -15.01
C PHE A 195 3.43 -2.28 -15.42
N ILE A 196 2.77 -2.28 -16.58
CA ILE A 196 2.40 -3.49 -17.30
C ILE A 196 3.33 -3.56 -18.51
N ILE A 197 4.16 -4.59 -18.57
CA ILE A 197 5.19 -4.75 -19.61
C ILE A 197 4.87 -6.00 -20.41
N THR A 198 4.78 -5.82 -21.73
CA THR A 198 4.60 -6.87 -22.73
C THR A 198 5.84 -6.92 -23.63
N PRO A 199 5.98 -7.94 -24.50
CA PRO A 199 7.08 -7.98 -25.46
C PRO A 199 7.14 -6.76 -26.40
N THR A 200 6.03 -6.05 -26.60
CA THR A 200 5.89 -4.98 -27.60
C THR A 200 5.55 -3.62 -27.02
N SER A 201 5.22 -3.54 -25.73
CA SER A 201 4.78 -2.30 -25.10
C SER A 201 5.06 -2.26 -23.60
N THR A 202 5.29 -1.05 -23.10
CA THR A 202 5.34 -0.73 -21.67
C THR A 202 4.25 0.28 -21.38
N HIS A 203 3.41 -0.01 -20.39
CA HIS A 203 2.35 0.89 -19.94
C HIS A 203 2.53 1.24 -18.47
N LEU A 204 2.59 2.53 -18.14
CA LEU A 204 2.59 3.02 -16.76
C LEU A 204 1.15 3.07 -16.25
N ALA A 205 0.80 2.15 -15.37
CA ALA A 205 -0.56 2.00 -14.85
C ALA A 205 -0.80 2.80 -13.56
N LEU A 206 0.24 3.01 -12.76
CA LEU A 206 0.21 3.81 -11.52
C LEU A 206 1.55 4.51 -11.33
N MET A 207 1.52 5.79 -10.95
CA MET A 207 2.71 6.57 -10.64
C MET A 207 2.62 7.09 -9.22
N ASN A 208 3.66 6.86 -8.40
CA ASN A 208 3.82 7.48 -7.08
C ASN A 208 2.57 7.34 -6.18
N CYS A 209 1.89 6.19 -6.23
CA CYS A 209 0.59 6.00 -5.57
C CYS A 209 0.75 5.75 -4.06
N THR A 210 0.18 6.62 -3.24
CA THR A 210 0.18 6.54 -1.77
C THR A 210 -1.20 6.27 -1.17
N ARG A 211 -2.18 5.87 -1.98
CA ARG A 211 -3.59 5.73 -1.55
C ARG A 211 -3.83 4.72 -0.42
N HIS A 212 -2.86 3.84 -0.13
CA HIS A 212 -2.90 2.93 1.01
C HIS A 212 -2.50 3.60 2.34
N LEU A 213 -2.02 4.85 2.32
CA LEU A 213 -1.60 5.60 3.49
C LEU A 213 -2.65 6.67 3.87
N PRO A 214 -2.81 6.97 5.17
CA PRO A 214 -3.46 8.20 5.61
C PRO A 214 -2.74 9.44 5.05
N GLU A 215 -3.48 10.48 4.67
CA GLU A 215 -2.91 11.74 4.15
C GLU A 215 -1.85 12.34 5.07
N THR A 216 -2.05 12.25 6.39
CA THR A 216 -1.13 12.78 7.40
C THR A 216 0.17 11.98 7.54
N TRP A 217 0.27 10.83 6.88
CA TRP A 217 1.43 9.94 6.91
C TRP A 217 2.22 9.99 5.60
N ILE A 218 1.83 10.81 4.63
CA ILE A 218 2.55 10.90 3.35
C ILE A 218 3.77 11.81 3.53
N THR A 219 4.96 11.25 3.30
CA THR A 219 6.26 11.92 3.53
C THR A 219 7.19 11.74 2.33
N GLY A 220 8.28 12.52 2.25
CA GLY A 220 9.25 12.48 1.15
C GLY A 220 9.75 13.87 0.76
N ALA A 221 10.86 13.94 0.04
CA ALA A 221 11.62 15.18 -0.19
C ALA A 221 10.82 16.30 -0.90
N ASP A 222 9.66 16.00 -1.50
CA ASP A 222 8.91 16.96 -2.33
C ASP A 222 7.40 16.84 -2.16
N VAL A 223 6.92 16.35 -1.01
CA VAL A 223 5.50 16.48 -0.65
C VAL A 223 5.23 17.93 -0.23
N HIS A 224 5.38 18.88 -1.15
CA HIS A 224 4.66 20.13 -1.05
C HIS A 224 3.17 19.78 -1.12
N PRO A 225 2.30 20.35 -0.26
CA PRO A 225 0.87 20.23 -0.48
C PRO A 225 0.62 20.72 -1.90
N VAL A 226 0.11 19.85 -2.76
CA VAL A 226 -0.27 20.18 -4.13
C VAL A 226 -1.11 21.45 -4.04
N ARG A 227 -0.51 22.59 -4.40
CA ARG A 227 -1.31 23.76 -4.74
C ARG A 227 -2.04 23.33 -5.99
N THR A 228 -3.36 23.22 -5.86
CA THR A 228 -4.31 23.00 -6.95
C THR A 228 -3.96 23.91 -8.12
N GLY A 229 -3.18 23.37 -9.04
CA GLY A 229 -2.76 23.94 -10.31
C GLY A 229 -3.09 22.89 -11.34
N GLU A 230 -3.82 23.31 -12.35
CA GLU A 230 -4.50 22.50 -13.36
C GLU A 230 -3.59 21.38 -13.91
N PHE A 231 -3.84 20.15 -13.47
CA PHE A 231 -3.42 18.98 -14.24
C PHE A 231 -4.33 18.88 -15.45
N VAL A 232 -3.73 18.81 -16.63
CA VAL A 232 -4.42 18.24 -17.79
C VAL A 232 -4.47 16.74 -17.52
N GLU A 233 -5.62 16.24 -17.08
CA GLU A 233 -5.88 14.80 -17.00
C GLU A 233 -5.74 14.21 -18.40
N GLU A 234 -4.69 13.43 -18.66
CA GLU A 234 -4.78 12.44 -19.74
C GLU A 234 -5.89 11.47 -19.36
N ALA A 235 -6.88 11.33 -20.25
CA ALA A 235 -8.05 10.52 -20.00
C ALA A 235 -7.63 9.07 -19.74
N ASP A 236 -7.94 8.57 -18.55
CA ASP A 236 -7.73 7.18 -18.20
C ASP A 236 -8.60 6.29 -19.11
N GLU A 237 -7.95 5.65 -20.08
CA GLU A 237 -8.62 4.79 -21.07
C GLU A 237 -9.14 3.46 -20.48
N ARG A 238 -8.87 3.17 -19.21
CA ARG A 238 -9.38 1.96 -18.55
C ARG A 238 -10.89 2.04 -18.41
N ARG A 239 -11.58 1.12 -19.08
CA ARG A 239 -13.01 0.91 -18.90
C ARG A 239 -13.26 0.37 -17.49
N ARG A 240 -14.11 1.07 -16.74
CA ARG A 240 -14.54 0.71 -15.38
C ARG A 240 -16.00 0.34 -15.38
N CYS A 241 -16.48 -0.17 -14.25
CA CYS A 241 -17.91 -0.31 -14.04
C CYS A 241 -18.62 1.05 -14.16
N ALA A 242 -19.79 1.09 -14.80
CA ALA A 242 -20.51 2.33 -15.12
C ALA A 242 -20.84 3.17 -13.87
N TRP A 243 -20.98 2.53 -12.71
CA TRP A 243 -21.25 3.22 -11.45
C TRP A 243 -20.09 4.10 -10.99
N THR A 244 -18.86 3.88 -11.46
CA THR A 244 -17.68 4.66 -11.07
C THR A 244 -17.56 5.98 -11.81
N LEU A 245 -18.24 6.13 -12.96
CA LEU A 245 -18.06 7.27 -13.88
C LEU A 245 -18.57 8.61 -13.34
N LYS A 246 -19.28 8.59 -12.21
CA LYS A 246 -19.93 9.78 -11.64
C LYS A 246 -18.98 10.67 -10.86
N ASP A 247 -17.90 10.12 -10.29
CA ASP A 247 -17.00 10.84 -9.40
C ASP A 247 -15.67 10.08 -9.25
N PRO A 248 -14.50 10.76 -9.32
CA PRO A 248 -13.18 10.12 -9.15
C PRO A 248 -13.04 9.33 -7.84
N ILE A 249 -13.76 9.69 -6.77
CA ILE A 249 -13.77 8.93 -5.51
C ILE A 249 -14.30 7.51 -5.72
N LEU A 250 -15.32 7.34 -6.57
CA LEU A 250 -15.87 6.01 -6.87
C LEU A 250 -14.92 5.19 -7.73
N ALA A 251 -14.24 5.83 -8.69
CA ALA A 251 -13.21 5.16 -9.49
C ALA A 251 -12.05 4.67 -8.61
N ALA A 252 -11.55 5.51 -7.71
CA ALA A 252 -10.50 5.11 -6.78
C ALA A 252 -10.93 3.97 -5.84
N TYR A 253 -12.17 4.03 -5.34
CA TYR A 253 -12.73 2.96 -4.52
C TYR A 253 -12.84 1.63 -5.28
N HIS A 254 -13.35 1.68 -6.50
CA HIS A 254 -13.48 0.52 -7.37
C HIS A 254 -12.13 -0.14 -7.69
N ASP A 255 -11.14 0.68 -8.04
CA ASP A 255 -9.86 0.20 -8.57
C ASP A 255 -8.98 -0.46 -7.49
N ASP A 256 -9.15 -0.09 -6.23
CA ASP A 256 -8.18 -0.43 -5.17
C ASP A 256 -8.78 -0.97 -3.88
N GLU A 257 -10.09 -0.86 -3.68
CA GLU A 257 -10.74 -1.29 -2.44
C GLU A 257 -11.89 -2.25 -2.64
N TYR A 258 -12.78 -2.03 -3.62
CA TYR A 258 -13.98 -2.85 -3.79
C TYR A 258 -13.64 -4.24 -4.30
N GLY A 259 -13.73 -5.24 -3.41
CA GLY A 259 -13.41 -6.63 -3.73
C GLY A 259 -12.05 -7.10 -3.27
N PHE A 260 -11.27 -6.19 -2.70
CA PHE A 260 -9.95 -6.52 -2.20
C PHE A 260 -10.08 -6.97 -0.73
N PRO A 261 -9.46 -8.09 -0.35
CA PRO A 261 -9.59 -8.61 1.00
C PRO A 261 -9.00 -7.65 2.03
N LEU A 262 -9.58 -7.62 3.23
CA LEU A 262 -9.04 -6.89 4.37
C LEU A 262 -8.34 -7.88 5.32
N SER A 263 -7.49 -7.36 6.21
CA SER A 263 -6.69 -8.19 7.13
C SER A 263 -6.83 -7.79 8.60
N ARG A 264 -7.03 -6.50 8.88
CA ARG A 264 -7.20 -5.99 10.24
C ARG A 264 -8.68 -5.90 10.60
N ASP A 265 -9.00 -6.28 11.83
CA ASP A 265 -10.36 -6.21 12.35
C ASP A 265 -10.93 -4.78 12.37
N ASP A 266 -10.08 -3.76 12.58
CA ASP A 266 -10.51 -2.35 12.53
C ASP A 266 -10.90 -1.95 11.10
N ASP A 267 -10.21 -2.47 10.08
CA ASP A 267 -10.54 -2.21 8.67
C ASP A 267 -11.86 -2.90 8.28
N PHE A 268 -12.05 -4.15 8.74
CA PHE A 268 -13.31 -4.86 8.57
C PHE A 268 -14.45 -4.13 9.30
N PHE A 269 -14.21 -3.66 10.52
CA PHE A 269 -15.21 -2.92 11.28
C PHE A 269 -15.57 -1.60 10.60
N GLU A 270 -14.58 -0.85 10.12
CA GLU A 270 -14.81 0.35 9.31
C GLU A 270 -15.70 0.02 8.10
N ARG A 271 -15.34 -0.98 7.28
CA ARG A 271 -16.15 -1.36 6.12
C ARG A 271 -17.58 -1.68 6.53
N LEU A 272 -17.78 -2.52 7.55
CA LEU A 272 -19.11 -2.88 8.05
C LEU A 272 -19.94 -1.65 8.44
N VAL A 273 -19.33 -0.67 9.12
CA VAL A 273 -20.02 0.57 9.52
C VAL A 273 -20.30 1.46 8.30
N LEU A 274 -19.43 1.52 7.30
CA LEU A 274 -19.72 2.24 6.05
C LEU A 274 -20.92 1.62 5.31
N GLU A 275 -21.00 0.30 5.22
CA GLU A 275 -22.14 -0.41 4.60
C GLU A 275 -23.46 -0.17 5.36
N ILE A 276 -23.43 -0.19 6.70
CA ILE A 276 -24.57 0.22 7.54
C ILE A 276 -25.01 1.66 7.21
N ASN A 277 -24.04 2.55 6.97
CA ASN A 277 -24.28 3.94 6.65
C ASN A 277 -24.82 4.16 5.24
N GLN A 278 -24.54 3.26 4.29
CA GLN A 278 -25.10 3.30 2.94
C GLN A 278 -26.62 3.13 2.92
N ALA A 279 -27.24 2.44 3.90
CA ALA A 279 -28.69 2.26 3.93
C ALA A 279 -29.43 3.62 3.87
N GLY A 280 -30.06 3.92 2.73
CA GLY A 280 -30.77 5.18 2.47
C GLY A 280 -29.91 6.33 1.92
N LEU A 281 -28.66 6.07 1.51
CA LEU A 281 -27.74 7.05 0.91
C LEU A 281 -27.02 6.43 -0.30
N SER A 282 -26.47 7.28 -1.17
CA SER A 282 -25.56 6.79 -2.20
C SER A 282 -24.20 6.42 -1.59
N TRP A 283 -23.53 5.42 -2.15
CA TRP A 283 -22.18 5.06 -1.71
C TRP A 283 -21.19 6.23 -1.81
N LEU A 284 -21.31 7.05 -2.86
CA LEU A 284 -20.53 8.30 -3.00
C LEU A 284 -20.73 9.24 -1.80
N THR A 285 -21.96 9.37 -1.30
CA THR A 285 -22.25 10.19 -0.11
C THR A 285 -21.54 9.64 1.12
N VAL A 286 -21.51 8.31 1.27
CA VAL A 286 -20.80 7.64 2.38
C VAL A 286 -19.29 7.88 2.25
N LEU A 287 -18.71 7.64 1.07
CA LEU A 287 -17.27 7.84 0.84
C LEU A 287 -16.84 9.30 1.05
N LYS A 288 -17.63 10.28 0.60
CA LYS A 288 -17.36 11.71 0.87
C LYS A 288 -17.37 12.06 2.36
N LYS A 289 -18.10 11.29 3.18
CA LYS A 289 -18.14 11.44 4.64
C LYS A 289 -17.17 10.52 5.39
N ARG A 290 -16.45 9.63 4.69
CA ARG A 290 -15.60 8.60 5.30
C ARG A 290 -14.51 9.20 6.20
N LYS A 291 -13.86 10.29 5.78
CA LYS A 291 -12.86 10.99 6.60
C LYS A 291 -13.43 11.47 7.93
N ALA A 292 -14.56 12.19 7.88
CA ALA A 292 -15.26 12.66 9.08
C ALA A 292 -15.76 11.50 9.96
N LEU A 293 -16.28 10.43 9.34
CA LEU A 293 -16.67 9.21 10.07
C LEU A 293 -15.48 8.58 10.78
N ARG A 294 -14.34 8.43 10.11
CA ARG A 294 -13.12 7.87 10.70
C ARG A 294 -12.63 8.72 11.87
N GLU A 295 -12.65 10.04 11.76
CA GLU A 295 -12.29 10.94 12.87
C GLU A 295 -13.28 10.80 14.04
N ALA A 296 -14.58 10.84 13.77
CA ALA A 296 -15.62 10.77 14.80
C ALA A 296 -15.64 9.41 15.55
N PHE A 297 -15.36 8.31 14.84
CA PHE A 297 -15.23 6.96 15.39
C PHE A 297 -13.78 6.61 15.77
N GLU A 298 -12.91 7.61 15.95
CA GLU A 298 -11.56 7.42 16.53
C GLU A 298 -10.70 6.39 15.78
N GLY A 299 -10.77 6.41 14.45
CA GLY A 299 -10.06 5.49 13.58
C GLY A 299 -10.76 4.15 13.37
N PHE A 300 -12.01 4.00 13.85
CA PHE A 300 -12.70 2.71 13.93
C PHE A 300 -11.94 1.66 14.75
N ASP A 301 -11.15 2.11 15.72
CA ASP A 301 -10.55 1.22 16.72
C ASP A 301 -11.69 0.50 17.47
N VAL A 302 -11.74 -0.82 17.33
CA VAL A 302 -12.85 -1.63 17.86
C VAL A 302 -12.97 -1.48 19.37
N ASP A 303 -11.86 -1.45 20.10
CA ASP A 303 -11.88 -1.40 21.56
C ASP A 303 -12.35 -0.04 22.08
N ARG A 304 -11.93 1.05 21.42
CA ARG A 304 -12.39 2.41 21.74
C ARG A 304 -13.89 2.55 21.46
N VAL A 305 -14.34 2.13 20.27
CA VAL A 305 -15.76 2.26 19.90
C VAL A 305 -16.65 1.34 20.75
N ALA A 306 -16.17 0.15 21.15
CA ALA A 306 -16.88 -0.74 22.05
C ALA A 306 -17.11 -0.09 23.44
N ALA A 307 -16.16 0.73 23.90
CA ALA A 307 -16.22 1.43 25.18
C ALA A 307 -17.17 2.64 25.19
N TYR A 308 -17.66 3.11 24.03
CA TYR A 308 -18.49 4.31 23.95
C TYR A 308 -19.75 4.26 24.83
N GLY A 309 -19.94 5.35 25.57
CA GLY A 309 -21.05 5.58 26.48
C GLY A 309 -22.12 6.54 25.91
N GLU A 310 -23.01 7.03 26.76
CA GLU A 310 -24.05 7.99 26.36
C GLU A 310 -23.48 9.34 25.92
N GLU A 311 -22.36 9.78 26.50
CA GLU A 311 -21.67 11.01 26.10
C GLU A 311 -21.13 10.92 24.67
N ASP A 312 -20.54 9.78 24.29
CA ASP A 312 -20.09 9.53 22.92
C ASP A 312 -21.24 9.47 21.93
N ARG A 313 -22.36 8.82 22.30
CA ARG A 313 -23.58 8.84 21.47
C ARG A 313 -24.07 10.27 21.23
N ALA A 314 -24.11 11.09 22.29
CA ALA A 314 -24.54 12.48 22.19
C ALA A 314 -23.57 13.31 21.32
N ARG A 315 -22.25 13.11 21.48
CA ARG A 315 -21.21 13.71 20.63
C ARG A 315 -21.39 13.36 19.16
N LEU A 316 -21.54 12.09 18.84
CA LEU A 316 -21.74 11.62 17.46
C LEU A 316 -23.06 12.14 16.85
N LEU A 317 -24.14 12.19 17.64
CA LEU A 317 -25.41 12.78 17.20
C LEU A 317 -25.34 14.30 17.00
N GLY A 318 -24.40 14.98 17.65
CA GLY A 318 -24.13 16.40 17.48
C GLY A 318 -23.27 16.73 16.26
N ASP A 319 -22.47 15.77 15.76
CA ASP A 319 -21.49 16.00 14.70
C ASP A 319 -22.13 16.07 13.30
N ALA A 320 -22.16 17.28 12.73
CA ALA A 320 -22.72 17.53 11.39
C ALA A 320 -21.85 16.97 10.24
N GLY A 321 -20.58 16.63 10.52
CA GLY A 321 -19.65 16.01 9.57
C GLY A 321 -20.08 14.60 9.18
N ILE A 322 -20.74 13.87 10.08
CA ILE A 322 -21.12 12.47 9.86
C ILE A 322 -22.59 12.28 9.47
N ILE A 323 -23.02 11.02 9.39
CA ILE A 323 -24.42 10.61 9.17
C ILE A 323 -25.06 10.43 10.55
N ARG A 324 -25.79 11.46 10.99
CA ARG A 324 -26.39 11.55 12.34
C ARG A 324 -27.64 10.69 12.48
N ASN A 325 -27.47 9.36 12.49
CA ASN A 325 -28.57 8.42 12.69
C ASN A 325 -28.33 7.60 13.95
N ARG A 326 -29.21 7.78 14.94
CA ARG A 326 -29.11 7.12 16.25
C ARG A 326 -29.04 5.59 16.13
N LEU A 327 -29.90 4.98 15.31
CA LEU A 327 -29.90 3.53 15.14
C LEU A 327 -28.60 2.99 14.54
N LYS A 328 -27.99 3.72 13.58
CA LYS A 328 -26.72 3.34 12.97
C LYS A 328 -25.54 3.50 13.94
N ILE A 329 -25.52 4.58 14.72
CA ILE A 329 -24.52 4.81 15.77
C ILE A 329 -24.63 3.70 16.84
N ASP A 330 -25.85 3.40 17.28
CA ASP A 330 -26.09 2.36 18.28
C ASP A 330 -25.70 0.97 17.76
N ALA A 331 -25.93 0.70 16.48
CA ALA A 331 -25.50 -0.52 15.82
C ALA A 331 -23.96 -0.60 15.73
N ALA A 332 -23.27 0.48 15.34
CA ALA A 332 -21.80 0.50 15.29
C ALA A 332 -21.18 0.18 16.66
N ILE A 333 -21.64 0.83 17.73
CA ILE A 333 -21.14 0.58 19.10
C ILE A 333 -21.42 -0.86 19.54
N HIS A 334 -22.61 -1.38 19.27
CA HIS A 334 -22.93 -2.77 19.59
C HIS A 334 -22.06 -3.76 18.80
N ASN A 335 -21.89 -3.53 17.50
CA ASN A 335 -21.11 -4.41 16.64
C ASN A 335 -19.63 -4.39 17.01
N ALA A 336 -19.08 -3.26 17.45
CA ALA A 336 -17.72 -3.20 18.01
C ALA A 336 -17.55 -4.14 19.21
N ARG A 337 -18.50 -4.14 20.16
CA ARG A 337 -18.50 -5.06 21.32
C ARG A 337 -18.58 -6.52 20.90
N VAL A 338 -19.38 -6.81 19.88
CA VAL A 338 -19.48 -8.16 19.31
C VAL A 338 -18.16 -8.59 18.67
N ILE A 339 -17.49 -7.71 17.91
CA ILE A 339 -16.18 -7.99 17.33
C ILE A 339 -15.13 -8.24 18.43
N GLN A 340 -15.16 -7.46 19.52
CA GLN A 340 -14.29 -7.68 20.68
C GLN A 340 -14.48 -9.08 21.29
N GLN A 341 -15.73 -9.55 21.39
CA GLN A 341 -16.02 -10.91 21.83
C GLN A 341 -15.51 -11.96 20.82
N ILE A 342 -15.74 -11.73 19.53
CA ILE A 342 -15.25 -12.61 18.44
C ILE A 342 -13.72 -12.74 18.49
N ARG A 343 -12.98 -11.64 18.70
CA ARG A 343 -11.52 -11.66 18.88
C ARG A 343 -11.11 -12.62 20.00
N THR A 344 -11.85 -12.64 21.10
CA THR A 344 -11.57 -13.51 22.25
C THR A 344 -11.81 -14.99 21.92
N GLU A 345 -12.87 -15.29 21.16
CA GLU A 345 -13.29 -16.67 20.86
C GLU A 345 -12.58 -17.29 19.65
N HIS A 346 -12.26 -16.47 18.64
CA HIS A 346 -11.77 -16.90 17.33
C HIS A 346 -10.40 -16.33 16.98
N GLY A 347 -9.82 -15.47 17.83
CA GLY A 347 -8.55 -14.78 17.59
C GLY A 347 -8.70 -13.46 16.82
N SER A 348 -9.60 -13.40 15.83
CA SER A 348 -9.91 -12.16 15.10
C SER A 348 -11.27 -12.24 14.39
N PHE A 349 -11.80 -11.09 13.96
CA PHE A 349 -12.99 -11.03 13.10
C PHE A 349 -12.74 -11.71 11.75
N ALA A 350 -11.56 -11.50 11.17
CA ALA A 350 -11.15 -12.18 9.94
C ALA A 350 -11.15 -13.71 10.11
N ALA A 351 -10.61 -14.22 11.22
CA ALA A 351 -10.60 -15.65 11.52
C ALA A 351 -12.02 -16.21 11.68
N TRP A 352 -12.93 -15.44 12.31
CA TRP A 352 -14.34 -15.82 12.40
C TRP A 352 -15.03 -15.87 11.03
N LEU A 353 -14.79 -14.88 10.16
CA LEU A 353 -15.32 -14.89 8.78
C LEU A 353 -14.82 -16.12 8.01
N ASN A 354 -13.52 -16.40 8.07
CA ASN A 354 -12.89 -17.54 7.41
C ASN A 354 -13.36 -18.90 7.97
N GLY A 355 -13.84 -18.93 9.22
CA GLY A 355 -14.40 -20.11 9.85
C GLY A 355 -15.86 -20.41 9.47
N GLN A 356 -16.53 -19.51 8.75
CA GLN A 356 -17.92 -19.75 8.32
C GLN A 356 -17.97 -20.75 7.17
N THR A 357 -18.99 -21.62 7.19
CA THR A 357 -19.23 -22.61 6.12
C THR A 357 -20.35 -22.19 5.17
N CYS A 358 -20.65 -20.88 5.12
CA CYS A 358 -21.73 -20.34 4.30
C CYS A 358 -21.39 -20.45 2.81
N THR A 359 -22.33 -20.98 2.04
CA THR A 359 -22.24 -21.19 0.59
C THR A 359 -23.19 -20.29 -0.20
N SER A 360 -24.11 -19.60 0.48
CA SER A 360 -25.06 -18.67 -0.13
C SER A 360 -25.17 -17.36 0.66
N LEU A 361 -25.63 -16.29 -0.02
CA LEU A 361 -25.89 -15.01 0.63
C LEU A 361 -26.92 -15.13 1.75
N ASP A 362 -27.95 -15.97 1.60
CA ASP A 362 -28.98 -16.14 2.63
C ASP A 362 -28.42 -16.76 3.92
N GLU A 363 -27.49 -17.72 3.80
CA GLU A 363 -26.78 -18.29 4.95
C GLU A 363 -25.90 -17.24 5.64
N TRP A 364 -25.15 -16.46 4.85
CA TRP A 364 -24.36 -15.35 5.37
C TRP A 364 -25.22 -14.32 6.09
N VAL A 365 -26.35 -13.93 5.50
CA VAL A 365 -27.32 -13.00 6.11
C VAL A 365 -27.88 -13.56 7.42
N ALA A 366 -28.17 -14.86 7.47
CA ALA A 366 -28.65 -15.51 8.69
C ALA A 366 -27.59 -15.46 9.81
N VAL A 367 -26.33 -15.75 9.50
CA VAL A 367 -25.22 -15.64 10.45
C VAL A 367 -25.05 -14.19 10.91
N PHE A 368 -24.94 -13.23 10.00
CA PHE A 368 -24.74 -11.82 10.35
C PHE A 368 -25.90 -11.24 11.16
N ARG A 369 -27.15 -11.60 10.86
CA ARG A 369 -28.32 -11.16 11.65
C ARG A 369 -28.34 -11.72 13.06
N LYS A 370 -27.82 -12.93 13.26
CA LYS A 370 -27.71 -13.55 14.58
C LYS A 370 -26.61 -12.89 15.41
N THR A 371 -25.53 -12.44 14.75
CA THR A 371 -24.31 -11.97 15.40
C THR A 371 -24.31 -10.45 15.61
N PHE A 372 -24.73 -9.67 14.60
CA PHE A 372 -24.61 -8.21 14.56
C PHE A 372 -25.98 -7.52 14.45
N ARG A 373 -26.01 -6.23 14.81
CA ARG A 373 -27.18 -5.37 14.64
C ARG A 373 -27.14 -4.64 13.30
N PHE A 374 -28.35 -4.36 12.79
CA PHE A 374 -28.59 -3.62 11.55
C PHE A 374 -28.06 -4.35 10.31
N MET A 375 -28.29 -5.67 10.25
CA MET A 375 -27.83 -6.52 9.14
C MET A 375 -28.97 -6.90 8.19
N GLY A 376 -29.09 -6.14 7.10
CA GLY A 376 -29.95 -6.46 5.96
C GLY A 376 -29.22 -7.22 4.86
N PRO A 377 -29.93 -7.85 3.91
CA PRO A 377 -29.31 -8.59 2.80
C PRO A 377 -28.37 -7.71 1.95
N GLU A 378 -28.75 -6.45 1.72
CA GLU A 378 -27.90 -5.48 1.00
C GLU A 378 -26.60 -5.19 1.75
N ILE A 379 -26.68 -4.87 3.04
CA ILE A 379 -25.51 -4.55 3.88
C ILE A 379 -24.55 -5.74 3.95
N VAL A 380 -25.06 -6.94 4.19
CA VAL A 380 -24.24 -8.15 4.28
C VAL A 380 -23.65 -8.50 2.92
N GLY A 381 -24.45 -8.39 1.86
CA GLY A 381 -24.00 -8.63 0.49
C GLY A 381 -22.86 -7.69 0.08
N GLU A 382 -23.05 -6.39 0.24
CA GLU A 382 -22.03 -5.39 -0.10
C GLU A 382 -20.80 -5.48 0.80
N PHE A 383 -20.96 -5.76 2.10
CA PHE A 383 -19.83 -6.02 2.99
C PHE A 383 -18.99 -7.20 2.49
N LEU A 384 -19.62 -8.34 2.19
CA LEU A 384 -18.88 -9.53 1.77
C LEU A 384 -18.30 -9.39 0.36
N MET A 385 -19.00 -8.72 -0.56
CA MET A 385 -18.47 -8.43 -1.89
C MET A 385 -17.29 -7.46 -1.80
N SER A 386 -17.46 -6.32 -1.12
CA SER A 386 -16.42 -5.29 -0.99
C SER A 386 -15.16 -5.77 -0.26
N THR A 387 -15.27 -6.81 0.57
CA THR A 387 -14.15 -7.43 1.28
C THR A 387 -13.67 -8.75 0.68
N GLY A 388 -14.18 -9.12 -0.51
CA GLY A 388 -13.67 -10.25 -1.28
C GLY A 388 -14.14 -11.64 -0.84
N TYR A 389 -15.12 -11.76 0.05
CA TYR A 389 -15.73 -13.04 0.47
C TYR A 389 -16.81 -13.55 -0.49
N LEU A 390 -17.46 -12.64 -1.21
CA LEU A 390 -18.40 -12.98 -2.27
C LEU A 390 -17.88 -12.48 -3.62
N PRO A 391 -18.15 -13.22 -4.72
CA PRO A 391 -17.72 -12.80 -6.04
C PRO A 391 -18.38 -11.48 -6.43
N ILE A 392 -17.58 -10.55 -6.93
CA ILE A 392 -18.08 -9.33 -7.54
C ILE A 392 -18.34 -9.55 -9.02
N ARG A 393 -19.47 -9.06 -9.48
CA ARG A 393 -19.75 -8.98 -10.92
C ARG A 393 -19.39 -7.58 -11.42
N HIS A 394 -18.19 -7.47 -11.99
CA HIS A 394 -17.78 -6.30 -12.75
C HIS A 394 -18.53 -6.24 -14.09
N ASP A 395 -18.67 -5.03 -14.64
CA ASP A 395 -19.21 -4.85 -16.00
C ASP A 395 -18.32 -5.60 -17.01
N PRO A 396 -18.86 -6.16 -18.11
CA PRO A 396 -18.10 -7.04 -19.01
C PRO A 396 -16.82 -6.42 -19.59
N GLU A 397 -16.81 -5.11 -19.78
CA GLU A 397 -15.67 -4.37 -20.33
C GLU A 397 -14.78 -3.75 -19.25
N CYS A 398 -15.11 -3.97 -17.97
CA CYS A 398 -14.31 -3.48 -16.86
C CYS A 398 -12.93 -4.17 -16.86
N PHE A 399 -11.86 -3.40 -16.66
CA PHE A 399 -10.51 -3.96 -16.61
C PHE A 399 -10.34 -5.01 -15.48
N LEU A 400 -11.09 -4.89 -14.37
CA LEU A 400 -11.11 -5.87 -13.28
C LEU A 400 -11.94 -7.13 -13.59
N ALA A 401 -12.74 -7.14 -14.65
CA ALA A 401 -13.45 -8.34 -15.10
C ALA A 401 -12.49 -9.35 -15.76
N ALA A 402 -11.47 -8.84 -16.47
CA ALA A 402 -10.47 -9.66 -17.17
C ALA A 402 -9.44 -10.30 -16.23
N GLU A 403 -9.16 -9.66 -15.09
CA GLU A 403 -8.23 -10.16 -14.06
C GLU A 403 -8.78 -11.39 -13.31
N GLY A 404 -10.03 -11.80 -13.61
CA GLY A 404 -10.60 -13.03 -13.11
C GLY A 404 -10.64 -13.06 -11.58
N HIS A 405 -11.07 -11.96 -10.96
CA HIS A 405 -11.35 -11.82 -9.52
C HIS A 405 -12.19 -13.02 -9.02
N ARG A 406 -11.49 -14.10 -8.71
CA ARG A 406 -12.00 -15.35 -8.17
C ARG A 406 -11.44 -15.45 -6.78
N VAL A 407 -12.37 -15.27 -5.85
CA VAL A 407 -12.38 -15.59 -4.43
C VAL A 407 -11.30 -16.63 -4.07
N GLY A 408 -10.48 -16.30 -3.06
CA GLY A 408 -9.66 -17.27 -2.34
C GLY A 408 -10.48 -17.95 -1.27
#